data_AF-A0A7W6ZZE2-F1
#
_entry.id   AF-A0A7W6ZZE2-F1
#
_cell.length_a   1.000
_cell.length_b   1.000
_cell.length_c   1.000
_cell.angle_alpha   90.00
_cell.angle_beta   90.00
_cell.angle_gamma   90.00
#
_symmetry.space_group_name_H-M   'P 1'
#
loop_
_entity.id
_entity.type
_entity.pdbx_description
1 polymer ?
#
loop_
_entity_poly.entity_id
_entity_poly.type
_entity_poly.pdbx_seq_one_letter_code
_entity_poly.pdbx_strand_id
1 'polypeptide(L)'
;MLIINVVMIGHLGAKELASGTLAMAMLNPILLCTGGILTAVAPLTAQAIGAGDKSGGRAFFQQGMWLSVILSCLAVPLLYNTGTALEFLGQSPELSRQAGEFAKALCFMLPPYMVMLVARNFLAAHGQTVVTLAILVAGAALNFAICYLIVENVWGLGQYGLFGIGLSTALANLAIAVALLFYISSNPHTNVVAPYRGLHRMDLLSLKAVSIVGTPIGAATLLEVAFFSASSLLMGYQGDAVLAAYALSGQLNGLAFAMPTGIGVAAMVRVGWAYGARSWIAMQRACFAAIGLGVGTGLCVGLMYAMFPSLFISIFIDVTVAENDAVVRIATLFLYIVATLQLVDAVQAIVSNVLRGMSDTFVPCFWS
;
A
#
# COMPACT_ATOMS: atom_id res chain seq x y z
N MET A 1 0.18 -5.37 8.98
CA MET A 1 1.51 -5.18 9.62
C MET A 1 1.61 -3.81 10.26
N LEU A 2 1.50 -2.70 9.51
CA LEU A 2 1.61 -1.36 10.12
C LEU A 2 0.59 -1.10 11.24
N ILE A 3 -0.68 -1.49 11.05
CA ILE A 3 -1.71 -1.41 12.11
C ILE A 3 -1.34 -2.28 13.32
N ILE A 4 -0.82 -3.50 13.09
CA ILE A 4 -0.36 -4.40 14.14
C ILE A 4 0.76 -3.72 14.94
N ASN A 5 1.70 -3.05 14.25
CA ASN A 5 2.78 -2.33 14.90
C ASN A 5 2.25 -1.17 15.74
N VAL A 6 1.31 -0.37 15.24
CA VAL A 6 0.73 0.74 16.01
C VAL A 6 0.07 0.22 17.30
N VAL A 7 -0.69 -0.87 17.20
CA VAL A 7 -1.32 -1.50 18.37
C VAL A 7 -0.26 -2.02 19.35
N MET A 8 0.80 -2.69 18.86
CA MET A 8 1.86 -3.24 19.71
C MET A 8 2.76 -2.16 20.33
N ILE A 9 3.05 -1.08 19.60
CA ILE A 9 3.77 0.08 20.12
C ILE A 9 2.93 0.77 21.21
N GLY A 10 1.60 0.83 21.04
CA GLY A 10 0.69 1.36 22.06
C GLY A 10 0.77 0.62 23.39
N HIS A 11 1.12 -0.67 23.39
CA HIS A 11 1.33 -1.45 24.62
C HIS A 11 2.68 -1.17 25.30
N LEU A 12 3.68 -0.63 24.59
CA LEU A 12 4.98 -0.28 25.17
C LEU A 12 4.94 1.05 25.95
N GLY A 13 4.12 2.00 25.51
CA GLY A 13 3.93 3.28 26.19
C GLY A 13 3.59 4.44 25.26
N ALA A 14 3.09 5.54 25.86
CA ALA A 14 2.66 6.72 25.12
C ALA A 14 3.81 7.46 24.42
N LYS A 15 5.02 7.41 24.98
CA LYS A 15 6.21 8.05 24.39
C LYS A 15 6.68 7.29 23.15
N GLU A 16 6.71 5.96 23.24
CA GLU A 16 7.08 5.04 22.18
C GLU A 16 6.09 5.14 21.01
N LEU A 17 4.79 5.30 21.32
CA LEU A 17 3.73 5.53 20.33
C LEU A 17 3.90 6.85 19.59
N ALA A 18 4.22 7.95 20.29
CA ALA A 18 4.49 9.23 19.66
C ALA A 18 5.70 9.17 18.71
N SER A 19 6.82 8.60 19.18
CA SER A 19 8.04 8.40 18.39
C SER A 19 7.79 7.51 17.16
N GLY A 20 7.08 6.39 17.33
CA GLY A 20 6.73 5.47 16.24
C GLY A 20 5.81 6.10 15.19
N THR A 21 4.85 6.91 15.63
CA THR A 21 3.93 7.64 14.73
C THR A 21 4.68 8.67 13.88
N LEU A 22 5.59 9.44 14.48
CA LEU A 22 6.42 10.41 13.75
C LEU A 22 7.29 9.75 12.69
N ALA A 23 7.93 8.64 13.01
CA ALA A 23 8.72 7.90 12.04
C ALA A 23 7.88 7.27 10.93
N MET A 24 6.68 6.77 11.25
CA MET A 24 5.73 6.28 10.23
C MET A 24 5.24 7.39 9.31
N ALA A 25 5.06 8.61 9.82
CA ALA A 25 4.68 9.78 9.01
C ALA A 25 5.77 10.15 7.99
N MET A 26 7.06 9.94 8.32
CA MET A 26 8.18 10.10 7.39
C MET A 26 8.31 8.93 6.40
N LEU A 27 8.03 7.71 6.86
CA LEU A 27 8.14 6.50 6.02
C LEU A 27 7.01 6.39 4.98
N ASN A 28 5.77 6.73 5.35
CA ASN A 28 4.60 6.52 4.50
C ASN A 28 4.70 7.19 3.11
N PRO A 29 5.07 8.48 2.98
CA PRO A 29 5.24 9.12 1.68
C PRO A 29 6.26 8.40 0.80
N ILE A 30 7.37 7.94 1.40
CA ILE A 30 8.42 7.20 0.69
C ILE A 30 7.88 5.87 0.18
N LEU A 31 7.17 5.10 1.03
CA LEU A 31 6.57 3.82 0.64
C LEU A 31 5.49 3.98 -0.45
N LEU A 32 4.70 5.04 -0.38
CA LEU A 32 3.62 5.29 -1.34
C LEU A 32 4.19 5.74 -2.70
N CYS A 33 5.19 6.61 -2.71
CA CYS A 33 5.87 7.03 -3.93
C CYS A 33 6.55 5.85 -4.63
N THR A 34 7.43 5.16 -3.92
CA THR A 34 8.18 4.02 -4.45
C THR A 34 7.26 2.86 -4.81
N GLY A 35 6.22 2.61 -4.00
CA GLY A 35 5.21 1.59 -4.27
C GLY A 35 4.38 1.90 -5.53
N GLY A 36 4.00 3.17 -5.72
CA GLY A 36 3.32 3.62 -6.93
C GLY A 36 4.17 3.38 -8.18
N ILE A 37 5.46 3.72 -8.14
CA ILE A 37 6.39 3.48 -9.24
C ILE A 37 6.51 1.99 -9.58
N LEU A 38 6.67 1.13 -8.56
CA LEU A 38 6.81 -0.32 -8.75
C LEU A 38 5.51 -1.01 -9.17
N THR A 39 4.36 -0.36 -9.01
CA THR A 39 3.07 -0.87 -9.46
C THR A 39 2.99 -0.92 -11.00
N ALA A 40 3.78 -0.10 -11.71
CA ALA A 40 3.89 -0.14 -13.17
C ALA A 40 4.41 -1.49 -13.72
N VAL A 41 5.06 -2.32 -12.91
CA VAL A 41 5.53 -3.65 -13.32
C VAL A 41 4.35 -4.59 -13.63
N ALA A 42 3.24 -4.50 -12.88
CA ALA A 42 2.06 -5.34 -13.07
C ALA A 42 1.42 -5.20 -14.48
N PRO A 43 1.03 -3.99 -14.94
CA PRO A 43 0.39 -3.84 -16.25
C PRO A 43 1.33 -4.18 -17.40
N LEU A 44 2.60 -3.79 -17.34
CA LEU A 44 3.59 -4.11 -18.39
C LEU A 44 3.85 -5.62 -18.50
N THR A 45 3.95 -6.31 -17.36
CA THR A 45 4.09 -7.77 -17.34
C THR A 45 2.81 -8.44 -17.88
N ALA A 46 1.63 -7.96 -17.50
CA ALA A 46 0.36 -8.49 -18.01
C ALA A 46 0.25 -8.33 -19.54
N GLN A 47 0.63 -7.17 -20.09
CA GLN A 47 0.64 -6.95 -21.54
C GLN A 47 1.59 -7.90 -22.26
N ALA A 48 2.80 -8.10 -21.74
CA ALA A 48 3.76 -9.03 -22.31
C ALA A 48 3.23 -10.49 -22.32
N ILE A 49 2.57 -10.91 -21.23
CA ILE A 49 1.90 -12.23 -21.15
C ILE A 49 0.79 -12.34 -22.19
N GLY A 50 -0.06 -11.30 -22.33
CA GLY A 50 -1.13 -11.25 -23.32
C GLY A 50 -0.63 -11.33 -24.76
N ALA A 51 0.51 -10.71 -25.05
CA ALA A 51 1.15 -10.74 -26.37
C ALA A 51 1.91 -12.05 -26.65
N GLY A 52 2.03 -12.95 -25.68
CA GLY A 52 2.88 -14.15 -25.77
C GLY A 52 4.38 -13.87 -25.71
N ASP A 53 4.78 -12.63 -25.39
CA ASP A 53 6.19 -12.21 -25.30
C ASP A 53 6.77 -12.58 -23.93
N LYS A 54 7.26 -13.83 -23.85
CA LYS A 54 7.96 -14.34 -22.66
C LYS A 54 9.23 -13.55 -22.35
N SER A 55 9.93 -13.03 -23.35
CA SER A 55 11.15 -12.22 -23.14
C SER A 55 10.84 -10.87 -22.51
N GLY A 56 9.81 -10.17 -22.98
CA GLY A 56 9.34 -8.92 -22.41
C GLY A 56 8.86 -9.07 -20.97
N GLY A 57 8.07 -10.11 -20.68
CA GLY A 57 7.62 -10.42 -19.31
C GLY A 57 8.80 -10.65 -18.35
N ARG A 58 9.86 -11.32 -18.82
CA ARG A 58 11.11 -11.48 -18.07
C ARG A 58 11.81 -10.15 -17.83
N ALA A 59 11.96 -9.36 -18.89
CA ALA A 59 12.66 -8.08 -18.83
C ALA A 59 12.00 -7.12 -17.83
N PHE A 60 10.66 -7.00 -17.85
CA PHE A 60 9.95 -6.13 -16.92
C PHE A 60 10.09 -6.57 -15.46
N PHE A 61 10.09 -7.88 -15.18
CA PHE A 61 10.37 -8.38 -13.84
C PHE A 61 11.80 -8.04 -13.37
N GLN A 62 12.80 -8.28 -14.22
CA GLN A 62 14.20 -7.99 -13.93
C GLN A 62 14.44 -6.49 -13.74
N GLN A 63 13.87 -5.65 -14.58
CA GLN A 63 13.96 -4.20 -14.44
C GLN A 63 13.20 -3.70 -13.22
N GLY A 64 12.06 -4.32 -12.86
CA GLY A 64 11.37 -4.05 -11.59
C GLY A 64 12.26 -4.33 -10.38
N MET A 65 13.02 -5.44 -10.40
CA MET A 65 13.99 -5.76 -9.35
C MET A 65 15.14 -4.74 -9.31
N TRP A 66 15.72 -4.37 -10.46
CA TRP A 66 16.74 -3.32 -10.50
C TRP A 66 16.21 -1.97 -9.99
N LEU A 67 14.97 -1.62 -10.37
CA LEU A 67 14.32 -0.40 -9.90
C LEU A 67 14.06 -0.46 -8.40
N SER A 68 13.68 -1.61 -7.83
CA SER A 68 13.56 -1.77 -6.38
C SER A 68 14.88 -1.52 -5.65
N VAL A 69 16.01 -1.95 -6.22
CA VAL A 69 17.35 -1.71 -5.65
C VAL A 69 17.72 -0.24 -5.75
N ILE A 70 17.51 0.39 -6.91
CA ILE A 70 17.78 1.82 -7.12
C ILE A 70 16.93 2.69 -6.18
N LEU A 71 15.62 2.44 -6.13
CA LEU A 71 14.71 3.16 -5.25
C LEU A 71 15.03 2.94 -3.77
N SER A 72 15.42 1.72 -3.38
CA SER A 72 15.87 1.45 -2.01
C SER A 72 17.17 2.19 -1.69
N CYS A 73 18.11 2.23 -2.62
CA CYS A 73 19.38 2.97 -2.46
C CYS A 73 19.16 4.48 -2.33
N LEU A 74 18.11 5.03 -2.96
CA LEU A 74 17.72 6.44 -2.80
C LEU A 74 16.94 6.69 -1.51
N ALA A 75 16.07 5.75 -1.11
CA ALA A 75 15.19 5.90 0.04
C ALA A 75 15.90 5.68 1.38
N VAL A 76 16.87 4.76 1.46
CA VAL A 76 17.58 4.44 2.71
C VAL A 76 18.35 5.64 3.27
N PRO A 77 19.14 6.41 2.49
CA PRO A 77 19.80 7.61 3.01
C PRO A 77 18.83 8.69 3.50
N LEU A 78 17.69 8.83 2.82
CA LEU A 78 16.64 9.79 3.19
C LEU A 78 16.04 9.42 4.56
N LEU A 79 15.76 8.14 4.78
CA LEU A 79 15.28 7.63 6.07
C LEU A 79 16.36 7.64 7.16
N TYR A 80 17.61 7.38 6.81
CA TYR A 80 18.71 7.40 7.78
C TYR A 80 18.89 8.81 8.40
N ASN A 81 18.70 9.86 7.60
CA ASN A 81 18.77 11.26 8.04
C ASN A 81 17.47 11.78 8.68
N THR A 82 16.48 10.92 8.92
CA THR A 82 15.17 11.33 9.46
C THR A 82 15.29 11.97 10.84
N GLY A 83 16.21 11.52 11.70
CA GLY A 83 16.44 12.15 13.02
C GLY A 83 16.84 13.62 12.91
N THR A 84 17.81 13.93 12.03
CA THR A 84 18.25 15.31 11.78
C THR A 84 17.18 16.13 11.06
N ALA A 85 16.41 15.52 10.16
CA ALA A 85 15.29 16.18 9.50
C ALA A 85 14.17 16.57 10.50
N LEU A 86 13.87 15.71 11.46
CA LEU A 86 12.89 15.96 12.53
C LEU A 86 13.36 17.06 13.49
N GLU A 87 14.64 17.09 13.85
CA GLU A 87 15.24 18.20 14.61
C GLU A 87 15.13 19.53 13.86
N PHE A 88 15.40 19.53 12.55
CA PHE A 88 15.27 20.72 11.72
C PHE A 88 13.81 21.21 11.58
N LEU A 89 12.84 20.28 11.65
CA LEU A 89 11.41 20.58 11.67
C LEU A 89 10.91 21.08 13.04
N GLY A 90 11.79 21.25 14.03
CA GLY A 90 11.47 21.82 15.34
C GLY A 90 10.91 20.81 16.36
N GLN A 91 11.05 19.51 16.12
CA GLN A 91 10.64 18.47 17.08
C GLN A 91 11.64 18.35 18.24
N SER A 92 11.16 17.91 19.40
CA SER A 92 12.02 17.80 20.59
C SER A 92 13.21 16.84 20.34
N PRO A 93 14.42 17.14 20.84
CA PRO A 93 15.61 16.31 20.58
C PRO A 93 15.44 14.84 21.00
N GLU A 94 14.71 14.58 22.08
CA GLU A 94 14.48 13.22 22.57
C GLU A 94 13.53 12.42 21.66
N LEU A 95 12.45 13.05 21.18
CA LEU A 95 11.54 12.44 20.19
C LEU A 95 12.26 12.20 18.86
N SER A 96 13.05 13.17 18.39
CA SER A 96 13.80 13.04 17.13
C SER A 96 14.86 11.95 17.18
N ARG A 97 15.53 11.77 18.33
CA ARG A 97 16.49 10.67 18.54
C ARG A 97 15.79 9.30 18.49
N GLN A 98 14.69 9.14 19.22
CA GLN A 98 13.93 7.87 19.25
C GLN A 98 13.31 7.54 17.89
N ALA A 99 12.72 8.54 17.22
CA ALA A 99 12.20 8.38 15.86
C ALA A 99 13.31 8.05 14.86
N GLY A 100 14.50 8.62 15.02
CA GLY A 100 15.69 8.31 14.21
C GLY A 100 16.19 6.88 14.40
N GLU A 101 16.21 6.36 15.64
CA GLU A 101 16.56 4.96 15.91
C GLU A 101 15.54 3.99 15.30
N PHE A 102 14.25 4.30 15.39
CA PHE A 102 13.21 3.51 14.74
C PHE A 102 13.27 3.61 13.21
N ALA A 103 13.55 4.79 12.65
CA ALA A 103 13.75 4.96 11.21
C ALA A 103 14.93 4.13 10.70
N LYS A 104 16.01 3.98 11.49
CA LYS A 104 17.13 3.07 11.16
C LYS A 104 16.71 1.60 11.16
N ALA A 105 15.88 1.17 12.10
CA ALA A 105 15.30 -0.19 12.05
C ALA A 105 14.47 -0.39 10.78
N LEU A 106 13.67 0.61 10.43
CA LEU A 106 12.82 0.60 9.24
C LEU A 106 13.63 0.63 7.95
N CYS A 107 14.84 1.19 7.92
CA CYS A 107 15.71 1.14 6.73
C CYS A 107 15.96 -0.30 6.25
N PHE A 108 16.05 -1.27 7.17
CA PHE A 108 16.20 -2.68 6.83
C PHE A 108 14.93 -3.29 6.21
N MET A 109 13.77 -2.69 6.42
CA MET A 109 12.49 -3.11 5.85
C MET A 109 12.31 -2.67 4.40
N LEU A 110 12.88 -1.53 3.96
CA LEU A 110 12.61 -1.02 2.61
C LEU A 110 13.06 -1.97 1.49
N PRO A 111 14.32 -2.43 1.45
CA PRO A 111 14.76 -3.32 0.38
C PRO A 111 13.88 -4.58 0.24
N PRO A 112 13.59 -5.37 1.30
CA PRO A 112 12.73 -6.53 1.16
C PRO A 112 11.28 -6.17 0.82
N TYR A 113 10.76 -5.04 1.32
CA TYR A 113 9.42 -4.56 0.94
C TYR A 113 9.31 -4.25 -0.56
N MET A 114 10.30 -3.56 -1.14
CA MET A 114 10.28 -3.23 -2.56
C MET A 114 10.39 -4.48 -3.44
N VAL A 115 11.26 -5.43 -3.05
CA VAL A 115 11.39 -6.73 -3.74
C VAL A 115 10.09 -7.54 -3.64
N MET A 116 9.50 -7.61 -2.44
CA MET A 116 8.19 -8.24 -2.22
C MET A 116 7.14 -7.63 -3.14
N LEU A 117 7.10 -6.29 -3.28
CA LEU A 117 6.10 -5.61 -4.09
C LEU A 117 6.23 -5.97 -5.57
N VAL A 118 7.45 -6.00 -6.11
CA VAL A 118 7.71 -6.45 -7.48
C VAL A 118 7.28 -7.90 -7.69
N ALA A 119 7.65 -8.80 -6.76
CA ALA A 119 7.29 -10.21 -6.83
C ALA A 119 5.77 -10.43 -6.76
N ARG A 120 5.08 -9.73 -5.85
CA ARG A 120 3.62 -9.71 -5.74
C ARG A 120 2.96 -9.25 -7.03
N ASN A 121 3.44 -8.14 -7.60
CA ASN A 121 2.88 -7.58 -8.83
C ASN A 121 3.10 -8.50 -10.04
N PHE A 122 4.23 -9.20 -10.08
CA PHE A 122 4.52 -10.22 -11.10
C PHE A 122 3.61 -11.46 -10.98
N LEU A 123 3.37 -11.96 -9.76
CA LEU A 123 2.41 -13.05 -9.53
C LEU A 123 0.98 -12.63 -9.88
N ALA A 124 0.60 -11.41 -9.51
CA ALA A 124 -0.71 -10.85 -9.86
C ALA A 124 -0.90 -10.82 -11.38
N ALA A 125 0.13 -10.41 -12.14
CA ALA A 125 0.11 -10.44 -13.60
C ALA A 125 -0.01 -11.85 -14.20
N HIS A 126 0.37 -12.90 -13.48
CA HIS A 126 0.16 -14.31 -13.87
C HIS A 126 -1.16 -14.91 -13.33
N GLY A 127 -1.99 -14.13 -12.63
CA GLY A 127 -3.23 -14.60 -12.02
C GLY A 127 -3.04 -15.44 -10.75
N GLN A 128 -1.84 -15.47 -10.16
CA GLN A 128 -1.49 -16.24 -8.97
C GLN A 128 -1.76 -15.44 -7.68
N THR A 129 -2.92 -14.78 -7.61
CA THR A 129 -3.28 -13.87 -6.50
C THR A 129 -3.60 -14.61 -5.20
N VAL A 130 -4.16 -15.82 -5.26
CA VAL A 130 -4.50 -16.63 -4.06
C VAL A 130 -3.24 -17.03 -3.29
N VAL A 131 -2.20 -17.45 -3.99
CA VAL A 131 -0.92 -17.82 -3.35
C VAL A 131 -0.24 -16.59 -2.78
N THR A 132 -0.29 -15.47 -3.50
CA THR A 132 0.21 -14.19 -3.02
C THR A 132 -0.48 -13.81 -1.71
N LEU A 133 -1.82 -13.90 -1.65
CA LEU A 133 -2.60 -13.64 -0.44
C LEU A 133 -2.19 -14.56 0.72
N ALA A 134 -2.07 -15.87 0.49
CA ALA A 134 -1.68 -16.83 1.52
C ALA A 134 -0.30 -16.51 2.13
N ILE A 135 0.68 -16.14 1.30
CA ILE A 135 2.01 -15.76 1.76
C ILE A 135 1.97 -14.43 2.53
N LEU A 136 1.20 -13.43 2.08
CA LEU A 136 1.06 -12.17 2.81
C LEU A 136 0.40 -12.36 4.19
N VAL A 137 -0.62 -13.21 4.28
CA VAL A 137 -1.30 -13.54 5.55
C VAL A 137 -0.33 -14.27 6.48
N ALA A 138 0.40 -15.26 5.99
CA ALA A 138 1.41 -15.97 6.79
C ALA A 138 2.51 -15.02 7.29
N GLY A 139 2.96 -14.09 6.44
CA GLY A 139 3.93 -13.08 6.84
C GLY A 139 3.39 -12.08 7.86
N ALA A 140 2.11 -11.71 7.77
CA ALA A 140 1.47 -10.85 8.78
C ALA A 140 1.33 -11.57 10.13
N ALA A 141 1.01 -12.87 10.12
CA ALA A 141 0.99 -13.70 11.32
C ALA A 141 2.39 -13.83 11.94
N LEU A 142 3.43 -14.00 11.12
CA LEU A 142 4.83 -14.01 11.57
C LEU A 142 5.22 -12.67 12.20
N ASN A 143 4.85 -11.55 11.58
CA ASN A 143 5.08 -10.21 12.13
C ASN A 143 4.41 -10.05 13.50
N PHE A 144 3.15 -10.45 13.63
CA PHE A 144 2.43 -10.43 14.90
C PHE A 144 3.12 -11.28 15.98
N ALA A 145 3.51 -12.51 15.64
CA ALA A 145 4.19 -13.41 16.58
C ALA A 145 5.52 -12.83 17.08
N ILE A 146 6.34 -12.26 16.19
CA ILE A 146 7.62 -11.63 16.58
C ILE A 146 7.38 -10.38 17.43
N CYS A 147 6.41 -9.53 17.06
CA CYS A 147 6.05 -8.36 17.87
C CYS A 147 5.59 -8.76 19.28
N TYR A 148 4.74 -9.78 19.37
CA TYR A 148 4.24 -10.30 20.65
C TYR A 148 5.38 -10.78 21.55
N LEU A 149 6.33 -11.54 21.01
CA LEU A 149 7.51 -12.01 21.76
C LEU A 149 8.38 -10.87 22.30
N ILE A 150 8.48 -9.76 21.55
CA ILE A 150 9.25 -8.58 21.95
C ILE A 150 8.52 -7.81 23.06
N VAL A 151 7.21 -7.63 22.93
CA VAL A 151 6.38 -6.90 23.92
C VAL A 151 6.32 -7.66 25.25
N GLU A 152 6.11 -8.98 25.22
CA GLU A 152 6.07 -9.84 26.41
C GLU A 152 7.46 -10.09 27.03
N ASN A 153 8.52 -9.51 26.44
CA ASN A 153 9.90 -9.66 26.89
C ASN A 153 10.35 -11.14 27.05
N VAL A 154 9.83 -12.01 26.20
CA VAL A 154 10.21 -13.43 26.19
C VAL A 154 11.67 -13.52 25.72
N TRP A 155 12.50 -14.25 26.47
CA TRP A 155 13.95 -14.40 26.23
C TRP A 155 14.80 -13.12 26.35
N GLY A 156 14.31 -12.07 27.02
CA GLY A 156 15.06 -10.81 27.20
C GLY A 156 15.07 -9.91 25.96
N LEU A 157 14.25 -10.21 24.96
CA LEU A 157 14.11 -9.44 23.72
C LEU A 157 13.41 -8.07 23.91
N GLY A 158 12.81 -7.82 25.07
CA GLY A 158 12.16 -6.55 25.39
C GLY A 158 13.13 -5.37 25.47
N GLN A 159 14.45 -5.63 25.56
CA GLN A 159 15.48 -4.57 25.50
C GLN A 159 15.48 -3.81 24.17
N TYR A 160 15.00 -4.44 23.08
CA TYR A 160 14.93 -3.80 21.76
C TYR A 160 13.70 -2.92 21.59
N GLY A 161 12.69 -2.99 22.47
CA GLY A 161 11.50 -2.13 22.50
C GLY A 161 10.98 -1.71 21.12
N LEU A 162 10.98 -0.41 20.87
CA LEU A 162 10.53 0.19 19.60
C LEU A 162 11.36 -0.26 18.38
N PHE A 163 12.69 -0.35 18.52
CA PHE A 163 13.59 -0.84 17.45
C PHE A 163 13.26 -2.29 17.05
N GLY A 164 12.93 -3.13 18.03
CA GLY A 164 12.52 -4.53 17.83
C GLY A 164 11.26 -4.66 16.99
N ILE A 165 10.27 -3.78 17.17
CA ILE A 165 9.04 -3.76 16.36
C ILE A 165 9.34 -3.33 14.90
N GLY A 166 10.31 -2.45 14.69
CA GLY A 166 10.79 -2.13 13.34
C GLY A 166 11.45 -3.34 12.68
N LEU A 167 12.30 -4.04 13.43
CA LEU A 167 13.02 -5.22 12.96
C LEU A 167 12.09 -6.41 12.67
N SER A 168 11.07 -6.65 13.50
CA SER A 168 10.07 -7.69 13.26
C SER A 168 9.36 -7.51 11.92
N THR A 169 9.14 -6.26 11.54
CA THR A 169 8.51 -5.90 10.27
C THR A 169 9.48 -6.09 9.11
N ALA A 170 10.75 -5.72 9.27
CA ALA A 170 11.78 -6.00 8.28
C ALA A 170 11.95 -7.51 8.02
N LEU A 171 12.01 -8.31 9.10
CA LEU A 171 12.11 -9.77 9.03
C LEU A 171 10.89 -10.41 8.36
N ALA A 172 9.68 -9.95 8.69
CA ALA A 172 8.47 -10.45 8.05
C ALA A 172 8.45 -10.13 6.55
N ASN A 173 8.81 -8.91 6.15
CA ASN A 173 8.91 -8.55 4.73
C ASN A 173 9.99 -9.35 4.00
N LEU A 174 11.13 -9.60 4.66
CA LEU A 174 12.17 -10.45 4.10
C LEU A 174 11.67 -11.87 3.90
N ALA A 175 10.99 -12.46 4.88
CA ALA A 175 10.41 -13.79 4.78
C ALA A 175 9.40 -13.89 3.63
N ILE A 176 8.53 -12.88 3.47
CA ILE A 176 7.56 -12.81 2.37
C ILE A 176 8.28 -12.67 1.03
N ALA A 177 9.26 -11.77 0.93
CA ALA A 177 10.03 -11.56 -0.29
C ALA A 177 10.71 -12.88 -0.73
N VAL A 178 11.38 -13.56 0.20
CA VAL A 178 12.03 -14.85 -0.06
C VAL A 178 11.01 -15.91 -0.47
N ALA A 179 9.89 -16.03 0.25
CA ALA A 179 8.83 -16.99 -0.08
C ALA A 179 8.23 -16.75 -1.47
N LEU A 180 7.99 -15.49 -1.84
CA LEU A 180 7.50 -15.13 -3.18
C LEU A 180 8.54 -15.45 -4.26
N LEU A 181 9.81 -15.08 -4.06
CA LEU A 181 10.90 -15.37 -5.00
C LEU A 181 11.11 -16.87 -5.20
N PHE A 182 11.00 -17.64 -4.11
CA PHE A 182 11.09 -19.10 -4.13
C PHE A 182 9.89 -19.74 -4.85
N TYR A 183 8.69 -19.19 -4.66
CA TYR A 183 7.51 -19.64 -5.40
C TYR A 183 7.64 -19.35 -6.91
N ILE A 184 8.17 -18.17 -7.27
CA ILE A 184 8.41 -17.77 -8.66
C ILE A 184 9.40 -18.74 -9.35
N SER A 185 10.48 -19.14 -8.66
CA SER A 185 11.48 -20.08 -9.21
C SER A 185 10.96 -21.51 -9.30
N SER A 186 10.13 -21.94 -8.35
CA SER A 186 9.67 -23.32 -8.24
C SER A 186 8.45 -23.62 -9.12
N ASN A 187 7.60 -22.64 -9.42
CA ASN A 187 6.36 -22.87 -10.14
C ASN A 187 6.59 -22.94 -11.68
N PRO A 188 6.19 -24.04 -12.35
CA PRO A 188 6.33 -24.19 -13.81
C PRO A 188 5.67 -23.06 -14.62
N HIS A 189 4.54 -22.52 -14.16
CA HIS A 189 3.81 -21.47 -14.90
C HIS A 189 4.56 -20.14 -14.96
N THR A 190 5.31 -19.79 -13.90
CA THR A 190 6.16 -18.58 -13.87
C THR A 190 7.57 -18.86 -14.38
N ASN A 191 8.07 -20.09 -14.22
CA ASN A 191 9.41 -20.48 -14.68
C ASN A 191 9.51 -20.65 -16.21
N VAL A 192 8.39 -20.73 -16.93
CA VAL A 192 8.34 -20.64 -18.41
C VAL A 192 8.99 -19.33 -18.92
N VAL A 193 8.99 -18.28 -18.09
CA VAL A 193 9.60 -16.97 -18.37
C VAL A 193 11.10 -16.93 -17.99
N ALA A 194 11.60 -17.97 -17.31
CA ALA A 194 12.95 -18.07 -16.77
C ALA A 194 13.42 -16.77 -16.06
N PRO A 195 12.69 -16.29 -15.04
CA PRO A 195 12.79 -14.93 -14.48
C PRO A 195 14.22 -14.51 -14.07
N TYR A 196 15.06 -15.47 -13.66
CA TYR A 196 16.43 -15.20 -13.20
C TYR A 196 17.50 -15.30 -14.30
N ARG A 197 17.15 -15.78 -15.49
CA ARG A 197 18.12 -15.97 -16.58
C ARG A 197 18.55 -14.60 -17.13
N GLY A 198 19.83 -14.26 -16.98
CA GLY A 198 20.38 -13.00 -17.50
C GLY A 198 20.14 -11.76 -16.63
N LEU A 199 19.90 -11.93 -15.32
CA LEU A 199 19.70 -10.85 -14.34
C LEU A 199 20.78 -9.74 -14.41
N HIS A 200 21.97 -10.07 -14.93
CA HIS A 200 23.10 -9.18 -15.13
C HIS A 200 22.93 -8.10 -16.22
N ARG A 201 21.99 -8.25 -17.16
CA ARG A 201 21.81 -7.25 -18.24
C ARG A 201 20.72 -6.26 -17.86
N MET A 202 21.13 -5.10 -17.36
CA MET A 202 20.27 -3.93 -17.24
C MET A 202 19.93 -3.43 -18.64
N ASP A 203 18.69 -3.62 -19.08
CA ASP A 203 18.20 -3.06 -20.33
C ASP A 203 17.62 -1.68 -20.05
N LEU A 204 18.39 -0.64 -20.40
CA LEU A 204 18.01 0.76 -20.15
C LEU A 204 16.70 1.13 -20.87
N LEU A 205 16.34 0.47 -21.98
CA LEU A 205 15.08 0.72 -22.69
C LEU A 205 13.88 0.23 -21.88
N SER A 206 13.93 -1.00 -21.40
CA SER A 206 12.90 -1.57 -20.53
C SER A 206 12.82 -0.84 -19.19
N LEU A 207 13.96 -0.42 -18.61
CA LEU A 207 13.99 0.36 -17.38
C LEU A 207 13.37 1.75 -17.57
N LYS A 208 13.68 2.43 -18.69
CA LYS A 208 13.05 3.70 -19.04
C LYS A 208 11.55 3.56 -19.25
N ALA A 209 11.09 2.46 -19.86
CA ALA A 209 9.65 2.20 -20.02
C ALA A 209 8.94 2.05 -18.67
N VAL A 210 9.49 1.25 -17.73
CA VAL A 210 8.93 1.09 -16.39
C VAL A 210 8.94 2.43 -15.63
N SER A 211 10.02 3.20 -15.72
CA SER A 211 10.13 4.50 -15.04
C SER A 211 9.17 5.55 -15.61
N ILE A 212 8.96 5.61 -16.93
CA ILE A 212 8.02 6.56 -17.56
C ILE A 212 6.58 6.27 -17.13
N VAL A 213 6.21 4.99 -17.01
CA VAL A 213 4.87 4.59 -16.56
C VAL A 213 4.73 4.72 -15.03
N GLY A 214 5.78 4.38 -14.28
CA GLY A 214 5.77 4.40 -12.82
C GLY A 214 5.85 5.79 -12.20
N THR A 215 6.59 6.74 -12.79
CA THR A 215 6.77 8.09 -12.22
C THR A 215 5.43 8.84 -12.09
N PRO A 216 4.56 8.88 -13.12
CA PRO A 216 3.22 9.47 -13.00
C PRO A 216 2.35 8.78 -11.95
N ILE A 217 2.43 7.44 -11.83
CA ILE A 217 1.65 6.70 -10.82
C ILE A 217 2.12 7.09 -9.41
N GLY A 218 3.43 7.10 -9.17
CA GLY A 218 4.00 7.52 -7.89
C GLY A 218 3.68 8.96 -7.55
N ALA A 219 3.74 9.87 -8.53
CA ALA A 219 3.40 11.27 -8.36
C ALA A 219 1.90 11.46 -8.04
N ALA A 220 1.00 10.77 -8.76
CA ALA A 220 -0.43 10.83 -8.50
C ALA A 220 -0.76 10.32 -7.09
N THR A 221 -0.20 9.19 -6.67
CA THR A 221 -0.41 8.65 -5.31
C THR A 221 0.17 9.58 -4.23
N LEU A 222 1.32 10.22 -4.48
CA LEU A 222 1.85 11.23 -3.56
C LEU A 222 0.94 12.45 -3.44
N LEU A 223 0.44 12.96 -4.57
CA LEU A 223 -0.48 14.10 -4.59
C LEU A 223 -1.77 13.77 -3.84
N GLU A 224 -2.35 12.59 -4.09
CA GLU A 224 -3.55 12.11 -3.39
C GLU A 224 -3.37 12.10 -1.86
N VAL A 225 -2.22 11.62 -1.39
CA VAL A 225 -1.88 11.60 0.05
C VAL A 225 -1.64 13.01 0.59
N ALA A 226 -1.00 13.88 -0.18
CA ALA A 226 -0.77 15.27 0.18
C ALA A 226 -2.10 16.03 0.29
N PHE A 227 -3.04 15.79 -0.63
CA PHE A 227 -4.39 16.34 -0.58
C PHE A 227 -5.14 15.88 0.67
N PHE A 228 -5.12 14.58 0.97
CA PHE A 228 -5.76 14.06 2.19
C PHE A 228 -5.14 14.66 3.46
N SER A 229 -3.82 14.81 3.49
CA SER A 229 -3.11 15.43 4.61
C SER A 229 -3.47 16.91 4.76
N ALA A 230 -3.56 17.66 3.65
CA ALA A 230 -3.97 19.06 3.65
C ALA A 230 -5.43 19.23 4.12
N SER A 231 -6.33 18.37 3.65
CA SER A 231 -7.73 18.34 4.11
C SER A 231 -7.82 18.03 5.61
N SER A 232 -7.02 17.09 6.11
CA SER A 232 -6.98 16.78 7.55
C SER A 232 -6.51 17.98 8.38
N LEU A 233 -5.52 18.74 7.90
CA LEU A 233 -5.04 19.95 8.57
C LEU A 233 -6.13 21.03 8.62
N LEU A 234 -6.86 21.24 7.52
CA LEU A 234 -7.98 22.18 7.48
C LEU A 234 -9.10 21.80 8.46
N MET A 235 -9.39 20.51 8.61
CA MET A 235 -10.36 20.02 9.60
C MET A 235 -9.87 20.21 11.05
N GLY A 236 -8.55 20.15 11.27
CA GLY A 236 -7.94 20.43 12.57
C GLY A 236 -8.17 21.86 13.08
N TYR A 237 -8.24 22.85 12.18
CA TYR A 237 -8.57 24.23 12.57
C TYR A 237 -10.02 24.42 13.03
N GLN A 238 -10.93 23.51 12.66
CA GLN A 238 -12.34 23.60 12.97
C GLN A 238 -12.69 23.05 14.37
N GLY A 239 -11.78 22.27 14.97
CA GLY A 239 -11.87 21.77 16.35
C GLY A 239 -11.55 20.28 16.48
N ASP A 240 -11.09 19.87 17.68
CA ASP A 240 -10.62 18.51 17.96
C ASP A 240 -11.69 17.42 17.68
N ALA A 241 -12.96 17.73 17.96
CA ALA A 241 -14.08 16.83 17.68
C ALA A 241 -14.29 16.58 16.18
N VAL A 242 -14.07 17.61 15.34
CA VAL A 242 -14.20 17.50 13.87
C VAL A 242 -13.04 16.69 13.30
N LEU A 243 -11.82 16.92 13.80
CA LEU A 243 -10.64 16.17 13.41
C LEU A 243 -10.76 14.69 13.77
N ALA A 244 -11.22 14.37 14.98
CA ALA A 244 -11.45 13.01 15.42
C ALA A 244 -12.51 12.30 14.54
N ALA A 245 -13.63 12.99 14.24
CA ALA A 245 -14.65 12.47 13.34
C ALA A 245 -14.11 12.25 11.91
N TYR A 246 -13.30 13.17 11.37
CA TYR A 246 -12.70 13.03 10.05
C TYR A 246 -11.72 11.86 9.98
N ALA A 247 -10.85 11.69 10.98
CA ALA A 247 -9.91 10.57 11.06
C ALA A 247 -10.63 9.22 11.16
N LEU A 248 -11.71 9.15 11.94
CA LEU A 248 -12.58 7.97 12.07
C LEU A 248 -13.22 7.60 10.74
N SER A 249 -13.87 8.57 10.09
CA SER A 249 -14.50 8.38 8.78
C SER A 249 -13.45 8.00 7.73
N GLY A 250 -12.25 8.56 7.79
CA GLY A 250 -11.13 8.20 6.91
C GLY A 250 -10.69 6.74 7.05
N GLN A 251 -10.63 6.20 8.27
CA GLN A 251 -10.31 4.77 8.48
C GLN A 251 -11.40 3.84 7.95
N LEU A 252 -12.67 4.17 8.21
CA LEU A 252 -13.81 3.42 7.65
C LEU A 252 -13.83 3.49 6.12
N ASN A 253 -13.52 4.65 5.54
CA ASN A 253 -13.38 4.82 4.09
C ASN A 253 -12.23 3.97 3.54
N GLY A 254 -11.07 3.95 4.20
CA GLY A 254 -9.93 3.12 3.79
C GLY A 254 -10.26 1.62 3.74
N LEU A 255 -11.04 1.13 4.73
CA LEU A 255 -11.53 -0.25 4.74
C LEU A 255 -12.50 -0.53 3.58
N ALA A 256 -13.43 0.40 3.32
CA ALA A 256 -14.34 0.31 2.21
C ALA A 256 -13.62 0.34 0.85
N PHE A 257 -12.58 1.17 0.72
CA PHE A 257 -11.81 1.39 -0.49
C PHE A 257 -10.88 0.22 -0.85
N ALA A 258 -10.55 -0.64 0.12
CA ALA A 258 -9.76 -1.85 -0.13
C ALA A 258 -10.45 -2.80 -1.13
N MET A 259 -11.78 -2.91 -1.07
CA MET A 259 -12.57 -3.77 -1.97
C MET A 259 -12.52 -3.30 -3.43
N PRO A 260 -12.91 -2.05 -3.78
CA PRO A 260 -12.78 -1.51 -5.13
C PRO A 260 -11.35 -1.53 -5.66
N THR A 261 -10.36 -1.24 -4.81
CA THR A 261 -8.95 -1.28 -5.21
C THR A 261 -8.53 -2.69 -5.63
N GLY A 262 -8.96 -3.72 -4.89
CA GLY A 262 -8.72 -5.12 -5.26
C GLY A 262 -9.33 -5.50 -6.61
N ILE A 263 -10.58 -5.08 -6.86
CA ILE A 263 -11.26 -5.26 -8.15
C ILE A 263 -10.50 -4.50 -9.25
N GLY A 264 -10.05 -3.28 -8.99
CA GLY A 264 -9.28 -2.46 -9.91
C GLY A 264 -7.97 -3.12 -10.34
N VAL A 265 -7.21 -3.69 -9.40
CA VAL A 265 -5.97 -4.43 -9.71
C VAL A 265 -6.28 -5.68 -10.54
N ALA A 266 -7.36 -6.41 -10.25
CA ALA A 266 -7.77 -7.55 -11.07
C ALA A 266 -8.18 -7.13 -12.49
N ALA A 267 -8.89 -6.00 -12.61
CA ALA A 267 -9.27 -5.41 -13.88
C ALA A 267 -8.05 -4.98 -14.70
N MET A 268 -7.07 -4.32 -14.06
CA MET A 268 -5.80 -3.92 -14.66
C MET A 268 -5.10 -5.12 -15.31
N VAL A 269 -5.00 -6.25 -14.60
CA VAL A 269 -4.34 -7.46 -15.14
C VAL A 269 -5.13 -8.05 -16.31
N ARG A 270 -6.46 -8.16 -16.20
CA ARG A 270 -7.32 -8.72 -17.26
C ARG A 270 -7.33 -7.85 -18.51
N VAL A 271 -7.38 -6.53 -18.35
CA VAL A 271 -7.27 -5.56 -19.44
C VAL A 271 -5.87 -5.60 -20.05
N GLY A 272 -4.82 -5.70 -19.22
CA GLY A 272 -3.45 -5.88 -19.69
C GLY A 272 -3.28 -7.12 -20.59
N TRP A 273 -3.82 -8.27 -20.18
CA TRP A 273 -3.83 -9.48 -21.01
C TRP A 273 -4.56 -9.27 -22.34
N ALA A 274 -5.74 -8.66 -22.32
CA ALA A 274 -6.53 -8.41 -23.52
C ALA A 274 -5.88 -7.41 -24.47
N TYR A 275 -5.24 -6.38 -23.92
CA TYR A 275 -4.48 -5.37 -24.67
C TYR A 275 -3.27 -6.00 -25.37
N GLY A 276 -2.49 -6.80 -24.65
CA GLY A 276 -1.37 -7.57 -25.23
C GLY A 276 -1.82 -8.54 -26.33
N ALA A 277 -2.96 -9.21 -26.12
CA ALA A 277 -3.55 -10.14 -27.10
C ALA A 277 -4.26 -9.44 -28.28
N ARG A 278 -4.28 -8.09 -28.31
CA ARG A 278 -5.00 -7.26 -29.30
C ARG A 278 -6.50 -7.60 -29.45
N SER A 279 -7.13 -8.03 -28.36
CA SER A 279 -8.54 -8.41 -28.35
C SER A 279 -9.41 -7.34 -27.70
N TRP A 280 -9.99 -6.47 -28.53
CA TRP A 280 -10.88 -5.38 -28.10
C TRP A 280 -12.13 -5.88 -27.37
N ILE A 281 -12.68 -7.01 -27.80
CA ILE A 281 -13.88 -7.60 -27.20
C ILE A 281 -13.59 -8.09 -25.77
N ALA A 282 -12.46 -8.78 -25.58
CA ALA A 282 -12.05 -9.25 -24.26
C ALA A 282 -11.77 -8.08 -23.31
N MET A 283 -11.18 -7.00 -23.85
CA MET A 283 -10.89 -5.79 -23.11
C MET A 283 -12.17 -5.07 -22.64
N GLN A 284 -13.15 -4.88 -23.53
CA GLN A 284 -14.44 -4.29 -23.16
C GLN A 284 -15.16 -5.13 -22.11
N ARG A 285 -15.20 -6.46 -22.28
CA ARG A 285 -15.81 -7.36 -21.29
C ARG A 285 -15.15 -7.27 -19.93
N ALA A 286 -13.82 -7.21 -19.87
CA ALA A 286 -13.09 -7.05 -18.62
C ALA A 286 -13.40 -5.70 -17.95
N CYS A 287 -13.48 -4.62 -18.73
CA CYS A 287 -13.83 -3.29 -18.24
C CYS A 287 -15.26 -3.23 -17.69
N PHE A 288 -16.26 -3.68 -18.45
CA PHE A 288 -17.66 -3.67 -18.02
C PHE A 288 -17.90 -4.59 -16.82
N ALA A 289 -17.27 -5.77 -16.79
CA ALA A 289 -17.37 -6.67 -15.63
C ALA A 289 -16.75 -6.03 -14.37
N ALA A 290 -15.59 -5.37 -14.50
CA ALA A 290 -14.96 -4.69 -13.38
C ALA A 290 -15.80 -3.51 -12.88
N ILE A 291 -16.31 -2.66 -13.77
CA ILE A 291 -17.18 -1.54 -13.39
C ILE A 291 -18.47 -2.05 -12.74
N GLY A 292 -19.10 -3.10 -13.29
CA GLY A 292 -20.30 -3.69 -12.71
C GLY A 292 -20.07 -4.26 -11.31
N LEU A 293 -18.96 -4.97 -11.10
CA LEU A 293 -18.57 -5.46 -9.77
C LEU A 293 -18.22 -4.30 -8.82
N GLY A 294 -17.53 -3.28 -9.31
CA GLY A 294 -17.21 -2.08 -8.55
C GLY A 294 -18.44 -1.35 -8.04
N VAL A 295 -19.37 -1.05 -8.94
CA VAL A 295 -20.66 -0.42 -8.61
C VAL A 295 -21.46 -1.29 -7.65
N GLY A 296 -21.50 -2.61 -7.87
CA GLY A 296 -22.17 -3.55 -6.96
C GLY A 296 -21.59 -3.51 -5.55
N THR A 297 -20.25 -3.61 -5.43
CA THR A 297 -19.59 -3.52 -4.11
C THR A 297 -19.73 -2.14 -3.47
N GLY A 298 -19.61 -1.06 -4.23
CA GLY A 298 -19.79 0.30 -3.75
C GLY A 298 -21.20 0.55 -3.23
N LEU A 299 -22.23 0.06 -3.94
CA LEU A 299 -23.62 0.11 -3.48
C LEU A 299 -23.84 -0.70 -2.21
N CYS A 300 -23.32 -1.94 -2.14
CA CYS A 300 -23.44 -2.75 -0.94
C CYS A 300 -22.81 -2.07 0.28
N VAL A 301 -21.60 -1.53 0.13
CA VAL A 301 -20.89 -0.87 1.24
C VAL A 301 -21.56 0.46 1.61
N GLY A 302 -21.95 1.26 0.63
CA GLY A 302 -22.68 2.51 0.86
C GLY A 302 -24.01 2.28 1.58
N LEU A 303 -24.75 1.23 1.19
CA LEU A 303 -25.99 0.83 1.87
C LEU A 303 -25.73 0.35 3.30
N MET A 304 -24.66 -0.43 3.53
CA MET A 304 -24.31 -0.86 4.89
C MET A 304 -23.97 0.33 5.79
N TYR A 305 -23.26 1.34 5.28
CA TYR A 305 -22.97 2.57 6.02
C TYR A 305 -24.19 3.45 6.24
N ALA A 306 -25.12 3.51 5.29
CA ALA A 306 -26.36 4.25 5.45
C ALA A 306 -27.34 3.57 6.43
N MET A 307 -27.38 2.24 6.47
CA MET A 307 -28.30 1.47 7.32
C MET A 307 -27.79 1.27 8.74
N PHE A 308 -26.47 1.15 8.94
CA PHE A 308 -25.88 0.87 10.26
C PHE A 308 -24.74 1.83 10.64
N PRO A 309 -24.93 3.17 10.54
CA PRO A 309 -23.85 4.13 10.83
C PRO A 309 -23.35 4.00 12.28
N SER A 310 -24.26 3.80 13.24
CA SER A 310 -23.92 3.67 14.67
C SER A 310 -23.11 2.41 14.99
N LEU A 311 -23.28 1.31 14.24
CA LEU A 311 -22.54 0.06 14.45
C LEU A 311 -21.07 0.20 14.01
N PHE A 312 -20.81 0.97 12.94
CA PHE A 312 -19.45 1.21 12.48
C PHE A 312 -18.72 2.25 13.33
N ILE A 313 -19.45 3.27 13.81
CA ILE A 313 -18.90 4.27 14.74
C ILE A 313 -18.59 3.63 16.09
N SER A 314 -19.41 2.69 16.58
CA SER A 314 -19.22 2.03 17.88
C SER A 314 -18.00 1.09 17.95
N ILE A 315 -17.44 0.69 16.80
CA ILE A 315 -16.20 -0.13 16.74
C ILE A 315 -14.99 0.65 17.24
N PHE A 316 -15.00 1.97 17.11
CA PHE A 316 -13.84 2.82 17.38
C PHE A 316 -14.05 3.79 18.54
N ILE A 317 -15.29 4.16 18.86
CA ILE A 317 -15.63 5.06 19.97
C ILE A 317 -16.80 4.49 20.77
N ASP A 318 -16.70 4.53 22.09
CA ASP A 318 -17.79 4.13 22.97
C ASP A 318 -18.91 5.17 22.92
N VAL A 319 -20.01 4.81 22.24
CA VAL A 319 -21.18 5.65 21.94
C VAL A 319 -21.99 5.97 23.21
N THR A 320 -21.66 5.32 24.33
CA THR A 320 -22.37 5.46 25.61
C THR A 320 -21.88 6.64 26.46
N VAL A 321 -20.74 7.24 26.11
CA VAL A 321 -20.14 8.36 26.86
C VAL A 321 -20.65 9.70 26.32
N ALA A 322 -21.25 10.52 27.19
CA ALA A 322 -21.87 11.80 26.83
C ALA A 322 -20.91 12.83 26.21
N GLU A 323 -19.61 12.76 26.51
CA GLU A 323 -18.59 13.62 25.88
C GLU A 323 -18.39 13.32 24.38
N ASN A 324 -18.72 12.12 23.91
CA ASN A 324 -18.56 11.70 22.52
C ASN A 324 -19.78 12.01 21.64
N ASP A 325 -20.90 12.48 22.20
CA ASP A 325 -22.16 12.65 21.45
C ASP A 325 -22.03 13.67 20.30
N ALA A 326 -21.21 14.71 20.50
CA ALA A 326 -20.87 15.67 19.45
C ALA A 326 -20.04 15.04 18.31
N VAL A 327 -19.07 14.19 18.65
CA VAL A 327 -18.22 13.47 17.68
C VAL A 327 -19.05 12.46 16.89
N VAL A 328 -19.96 11.75 17.55
CA VAL A 328 -20.85 10.75 16.93
C VAL A 328 -21.79 11.41 15.92
N ARG A 329 -22.37 12.58 16.24
CA ARG A 329 -23.23 13.31 15.28
C ARG A 329 -22.47 13.77 14.04
N ILE A 330 -21.28 14.34 14.22
CA ILE A 330 -20.46 14.82 13.11
C ILE A 330 -19.95 13.64 12.26
N ALA A 331 -19.49 12.56 12.90
CA ALA A 331 -19.05 11.34 12.22
C ALA A 331 -20.18 10.68 11.43
N THR A 332 -21.42 10.71 11.94
CA THR A 332 -22.61 10.20 11.23
C THR A 332 -22.88 11.01 9.96
N LEU A 333 -22.77 12.35 10.03
CA LEU A 333 -22.95 13.21 8.86
C LEU A 333 -21.87 12.94 7.80
N PHE A 334 -20.61 12.79 8.22
CA PHE A 334 -19.53 12.40 7.33
C PHE A 334 -19.71 11.01 6.73
N LEU A 335 -20.25 10.05 7.47
CA LEU A 335 -20.56 8.72 6.97
C LEU A 335 -21.60 8.74 5.83
N TYR A 336 -22.62 9.60 5.91
CA TYR A 336 -23.57 9.76 4.81
C TYR A 336 -22.93 10.36 3.55
N ILE A 337 -22.03 11.33 3.73
CA ILE A 337 -21.27 11.92 2.61
C ILE A 337 -20.37 10.85 1.99
N VAL A 338 -19.60 10.11 2.81
CA VAL A 338 -18.73 9.02 2.37
C VAL A 338 -19.53 7.91 1.67
N ALA A 339 -20.69 7.53 2.19
CA ALA A 339 -21.53 6.51 1.56
C ALA A 339 -21.97 6.90 0.13
N THR A 340 -22.20 8.19 -0.11
CA THR A 340 -22.56 8.70 -1.44
C THR A 340 -21.33 8.78 -2.36
N LEU A 341 -20.19 9.22 -1.82
CA LEU A 341 -18.92 9.30 -2.55
C LEU A 341 -18.33 7.93 -2.89
N GLN A 342 -18.63 6.89 -2.11
CA GLN A 342 -18.12 5.54 -2.30
C GLN A 342 -18.35 4.99 -3.70
N LEU A 343 -19.48 5.33 -4.33
CA LEU A 343 -19.81 4.92 -5.69
C LEU A 343 -18.85 5.58 -6.70
N VAL A 344 -18.62 6.89 -6.55
CA VAL A 344 -17.76 7.68 -7.42
C VAL A 344 -16.31 7.22 -7.26
N ASP A 345 -15.86 7.06 -6.03
CA ASP A 345 -14.50 6.62 -5.69
C ASP A 345 -14.24 5.20 -6.20
N ALA A 346 -15.21 4.28 -6.07
CA ALA A 346 -15.07 2.93 -6.59
C ALA A 346 -14.91 2.91 -8.11
N VAL A 347 -15.69 3.72 -8.83
CA VAL A 347 -15.59 3.83 -10.29
C VAL A 347 -14.27 4.50 -10.68
N GLN A 348 -13.87 5.59 -10.04
CA GLN A 348 -12.60 6.28 -10.29
C GLN A 348 -11.40 5.33 -10.09
N ALA A 349 -11.38 4.59 -8.98
CA ALA A 349 -10.32 3.63 -8.68
C ALA A 349 -10.21 2.54 -9.76
N ILE A 350 -11.35 2.00 -10.22
CA ILE A 350 -11.36 0.95 -11.23
C ILE A 350 -10.94 1.51 -12.59
N VAL A 351 -11.47 2.65 -13.01
CA VAL A 351 -11.11 3.29 -14.28
C VAL A 351 -9.63 3.65 -14.31
N SER A 352 -9.10 4.23 -13.22
CA SER A 352 -7.67 4.54 -13.09
C SER A 352 -6.80 3.30 -13.24
N ASN A 353 -7.17 2.18 -12.61
CA ASN A 353 -6.44 0.92 -12.75
C ASN A 353 -6.60 0.26 -14.14
N VAL A 354 -7.75 0.42 -14.79
CA VAL A 354 -7.97 -0.03 -16.17
C VAL A 354 -7.11 0.76 -17.17
N LEU A 355 -7.05 2.09 -17.02
CA LEU A 355 -6.19 2.97 -17.83
C LEU A 355 -4.71 2.62 -17.67
N ARG A 356 -4.26 2.42 -16.43
CA ARG A 356 -2.91 1.89 -16.13
C ARG A 356 -2.66 0.53 -16.80
N GLY A 357 -3.68 -0.32 -16.90
CA GLY A 357 -3.65 -1.60 -17.64
C GLY A 357 -3.41 -1.46 -19.14
N MET A 358 -3.71 -0.31 -19.74
CA MET A 358 -3.44 0.01 -21.15
C MET A 358 -2.12 0.77 -21.36
N SER A 359 -1.31 0.95 -20.31
CA SER A 359 -0.15 1.85 -20.30
C SER A 359 -0.49 3.33 -20.53
N ASP A 360 -1.76 3.73 -20.40
CA ASP A 360 -2.15 5.14 -20.39
C ASP A 360 -2.13 5.65 -18.94
N THR A 361 -0.96 6.12 -18.52
CA THR A 361 -0.72 6.67 -17.18
C THR A 361 -0.83 8.18 -17.09
N PHE A 362 -0.97 8.89 -18.22
CA PHE A 362 -1.06 10.35 -18.23
C PHE A 362 -2.48 10.83 -17.93
N VAL A 363 -3.50 10.21 -18.52
CA VAL A 363 -4.90 10.61 -18.28
C VAL A 363 -5.30 10.51 -16.80
N PRO A 364 -4.96 9.44 -16.04
CA PRO A 364 -5.25 9.38 -14.61
C PRO A 364 -4.57 10.49 -13.81
N CYS A 365 -3.38 10.93 -14.18
CA CYS A 365 -2.64 11.95 -13.43
C CYS A 365 -3.22 13.37 -13.59
N PHE A 366 -3.96 13.64 -14.67
CA PHE A 366 -4.65 14.91 -14.88
C PHE A 366 -6.08 14.93 -14.30
N TRP A 367 -6.66 13.76 -14.06
CA TRP A 367 -8.04 13.59 -13.57
C TRP A 367 -8.13 13.17 -12.10
N SER A 368 -6.99 12.85 -11.46
CA SER A 368 -6.87 12.69 -9.99
C SER A 368 -6.60 14.05 -9.38
#